data_AF-A0ABD5WCW4-F1
#
_entry.id   AF-A0ABD5WCW4-F1
#
_cell.length_a   1.000
_cell.length_b   1.000
_cell.length_c   1.000
_cell.angle_alpha   90.00
_cell.angle_beta   90.00
_cell.angle_gamma   90.00
#
_symmetry.space_group_name_H-M   'P 1'
#
loop_
_entity.id
_entity.type
_entity.pdbx_description
1 polymer ?
#
loop_
_entity_poly.entity_id
_entity_poly.type
_entity_poly.pdbx_seq_one_letter_code
_entity_poly.pdbx_strand_id
1 'polypeptide(L)'
;MRPSEAVRQIEHVIDANTTDGGRRCAAGYRPAFERVHAAGTGADVADLAALVGADVSDGGRPNPAEAGRMADELLGVATDGGE
;
A
#
# COMPACT_ATOMS: atom_id res chain seq x y z
N MET A 1 6.89 0.43 11.39
CA MET A 1 7.36 0.90 10.07
C MET A 1 6.94 2.35 9.87
N ARG A 2 7.75 3.17 9.17
CA ARG A 2 7.38 4.55 8.76
C ARG A 2 6.78 4.51 7.35
N PRO A 3 5.89 5.45 6.96
CA PRO A 3 5.31 5.51 5.62
C PRO A 3 6.37 5.57 4.50
N SER A 4 7.44 6.35 4.70
CA SER A 4 8.55 6.45 3.74
C SER A 4 9.39 5.17 3.63
N GLU A 5 9.36 4.30 4.63
CA GLU A 5 9.98 2.98 4.56
C GLU A 5 9.09 2.00 3.80
N ALA A 6 7.78 2.05 4.03
CA ALA A 6 6.80 1.25 3.29
C ALA A 6 6.84 1.54 1.79
N VAL A 7 6.91 2.81 1.39
CA VAL A 7 7.06 3.19 -0.04
C VAL A 7 8.32 2.57 -0.64
N ARG A 8 9.47 2.67 0.05
CA ARG A 8 10.74 2.08 -0.41
C ARG A 8 10.69 0.56 -0.53
N GLN A 9 9.99 -0.10 0.40
CA GLN A 9 9.75 -1.54 0.30
C GLN A 9 8.97 -1.90 -0.98
N ILE A 10 7.91 -1.16 -1.31
CA ILE A 10 7.14 -1.39 -2.54
C ILE A 10 7.98 -1.09 -3.79
N GLU A 11 8.82 -0.05 -3.77
CA GLU A 11 9.76 0.21 -4.86
C GLU A 11 10.69 -0.98 -5.11
N HIS A 12 11.19 -1.63 -4.06
CA HIS A 12 12.01 -2.83 -4.19
C HIS A 12 11.23 -4.04 -4.72
N VAL A 13 10.00 -4.25 -4.26
CA VAL A 13 9.14 -5.32 -4.79
C VAL A 13 8.89 -5.12 -6.28
N ILE A 14 8.58 -3.90 -6.71
CA ILE A 14 8.36 -3.57 -8.11
C ILE A 14 9.61 -3.79 -8.95
N ASP A 15 10.78 -3.33 -8.48
CA ASP A 15 12.07 -3.48 -9.16
C ASP A 15 12.45 -4.96 -9.32
N ALA A 16 12.18 -5.78 -8.31
CA ALA A 16 12.42 -7.22 -8.35
C ALA A 16 11.48 -7.97 -9.31
N ASN A 17 10.27 -7.46 -9.55
CA ASN A 17 9.23 -8.15 -10.33
C ASN A 17 8.97 -7.57 -11.73
N THR A 18 9.55 -6.42 -12.10
CA THR A 18 9.25 -5.75 -13.39
C THR A 18 10.51 -5.27 -14.12
N THR A 19 10.69 -5.66 -15.38
CA THR A 19 11.88 -5.28 -16.18
C THR A 19 11.83 -3.85 -16.75
N ASP A 20 10.66 -3.25 -16.99
CA ASP A 20 10.58 -1.85 -17.46
C ASP A 20 9.16 -1.28 -17.23
N GLY A 21 8.99 -0.28 -16.35
CA GLY A 21 7.76 0.51 -16.22
C GLY A 21 7.08 0.63 -14.85
N GLY A 22 7.43 -0.18 -13.85
CA GLY A 22 6.72 -0.20 -12.55
C GLY A 22 7.09 0.93 -11.57
N ARG A 23 8.29 1.52 -11.70
CA ARG A 23 8.89 2.47 -10.73
C ARG A 23 8.03 3.71 -10.41
N ARG A 24 7.10 4.10 -11.30
CA ARG A 24 6.27 5.31 -11.13
C ARG A 24 5.06 5.15 -10.21
N CYS A 25 4.72 3.94 -9.76
CA CYS A 25 3.49 3.71 -8.99
C CYS A 25 3.66 3.83 -7.46
N ALA A 26 4.81 3.43 -6.91
CA ALA A 26 4.99 3.29 -5.45
C ALA A 26 4.80 4.59 -4.66
N ALA A 27 5.28 5.71 -5.18
CA ALA A 27 5.10 7.03 -4.54
C ALA A 27 3.62 7.41 -4.40
N GLY A 28 2.76 6.89 -5.28
CA GLY A 28 1.31 7.11 -5.24
C GLY A 28 0.63 6.45 -4.03
N TYR A 29 1.24 5.45 -3.41
CA TYR A 29 0.68 4.79 -2.22
C TYR A 29 0.99 5.52 -0.92
N ARG A 30 1.89 6.50 -0.93
CA ARG A 30 2.28 7.27 0.26
C ARG A 30 1.09 7.79 1.09
N PRO A 31 0.02 8.37 0.50
CA PRO A 31 -1.12 8.84 1.27
C PRO A 31 -1.83 7.73 2.06
N ALA A 32 -1.89 6.51 1.51
CA ALA A 32 -2.48 5.36 2.19
C ALA A 32 -1.64 4.95 3.42
N PHE A 33 -0.32 4.88 3.26
CA PHE A 33 0.59 4.60 4.38
C PHE A 33 0.58 5.71 5.44
N GLU A 34 0.50 6.98 5.05
CA GLU A 34 0.39 8.11 5.98
C GLU A 34 -0.93 8.07 6.76
N ARG A 35 -2.04 7.67 6.12
CA ARG A 35 -3.34 7.47 6.78
C ARG A 35 -3.28 6.35 7.81
N VAL A 36 -2.74 5.18 7.46
CA VAL A 36 -2.57 4.06 8.41
C VAL A 36 -1.64 4.43 9.55
N HIS A 37 -0.55 5.14 9.27
CA HIS A 37 0.36 5.61 10.32
C HIS A 37 -0.29 6.65 11.25
N ALA A 38 -1.24 7.44 10.77
CA ALA A 38 -1.94 8.44 11.57
C ALA A 38 -3.06 7.82 12.44
N ALA A 39 -3.75 6.80 11.93
CA ALA A 39 -4.91 6.18 12.59
C ALA A 39 -4.59 4.89 13.35
N GLY A 40 -3.50 4.20 13.00
CA GLY A 40 -3.08 2.93 13.59
C GLY A 40 -1.67 3.01 14.15
N THR A 41 -0.93 1.91 14.02
CA THR A 41 0.44 1.76 14.51
C THR A 41 1.43 1.56 13.37
N GLY A 42 2.72 1.58 13.71
CA GLY A 42 3.75 1.20 12.75
C GLY A 42 3.67 -0.26 12.28
N ALA A 43 2.93 -1.14 12.97
CA ALA A 43 2.69 -2.52 12.53
C ALA A 43 1.62 -2.55 11.43
N ASP A 44 0.55 -1.77 11.57
CA ASP A 44 -0.50 -1.62 10.57
C ASP A 44 0.05 -1.10 9.23
N VAL A 45 1.01 -0.18 9.29
CA VAL A 45 1.73 0.30 8.09
C VAL A 45 2.52 -0.83 7.41
N ALA A 46 3.11 -1.73 8.19
CA ALA A 46 3.87 -2.86 7.66
C ALA A 46 2.94 -3.91 7.04
N ASP A 47 1.77 -4.12 7.65
CA ASP A 47 0.76 -5.05 7.14
C ASP A 47 0.17 -4.54 5.81
N LEU A 48 -0.17 -3.24 5.72
CA LEU A 48 -0.56 -2.63 4.44
C LEU A 48 0.53 -2.77 3.37
N ALA A 49 1.81 -2.57 3.73
CA ALA A 49 2.92 -2.73 2.80
C ALA A 49 3.07 -4.18 2.32
N ALA A 50 2.80 -5.15 3.19
CA ALA A 50 2.79 -6.56 2.82
C ALA A 50 1.64 -6.90 1.86
N LEU A 51 0.43 -6.38 2.10
CA LEU A 51 -0.73 -6.56 1.23
C LEU A 51 -0.49 -6.01 -0.18
N VAL A 52 -0.06 -4.74 -0.27
CA VAL A 52 0.24 -4.10 -1.57
C VAL A 52 1.42 -4.81 -2.25
N GLY A 53 2.45 -5.18 -1.50
CA GLY A 53 3.60 -5.91 -2.05
C GLY A 53 3.25 -7.30 -2.57
N ALA A 54 2.33 -8.01 -1.91
CA ALA A 54 1.85 -9.31 -2.36
C ALA A 54 1.07 -9.20 -3.68
N ASP A 55 0.14 -8.23 -3.80
CA ASP A 55 -0.62 -8.00 -5.03
C ASP A 55 0.31 -7.67 -6.21
N VAL A 56 1.30 -6.79 -5.99
CA VAL A 56 2.33 -6.49 -7.00
C VAL A 56 3.15 -7.72 -7.36
N SER A 57 3.54 -8.54 -6.38
CA SER A 57 4.34 -9.76 -6.63
C SER A 57 3.56 -10.83 -7.40
N ASP A 58 2.23 -10.86 -7.26
CA ASP A 58 1.34 -11.72 -8.06
C ASP A 58 1.19 -11.20 -9.51
N GLY A 59 1.74 -10.02 -9.82
CA GLY A 59 1.62 -9.36 -11.12
C GLY A 59 0.49 -8.32 -11.18
N GLY A 60 -0.21 -8.12 -10.06
CA GLY A 60 -1.16 -7.03 -9.86
C GLY A 60 -0.53 -5.65 -10.05
N ARG A 61 -1.35 -4.67 -10.38
CA ARG A 61 -0.96 -3.26 -10.54
C ARG A 61 -1.94 -2.38 -9.80
N PRO A 62 -1.95 -2.44 -8.46
CA PRO A 62 -2.93 -1.71 -7.68
C PRO A 62 -2.70 -0.22 -7.89
N ASN A 63 -3.76 0.53 -8.13
CA ASN A 63 -3.66 1.98 -8.25
C ASN A 63 -3.72 2.64 -6.85
N PRO A 64 -3.38 3.93 -6.71
CA PRO A 64 -3.41 4.63 -5.42
C PRO A 64 -4.76 4.57 -4.68
N ALA A 65 -5.88 4.54 -5.40
CA ALA A 65 -7.20 4.43 -4.78
C ALA A 65 -7.44 3.03 -4.21
N GLU A 66 -6.96 1.99 -4.88
CA GLU A 66 -7.02 0.60 -4.41
C GLU A 66 -6.22 0.43 -3.11
N ALA A 67 -4.99 0.95 -3.06
CA ALA A 67 -4.19 0.97 -1.83
C ALA A 67 -4.88 1.77 -0.70
N GLY A 68 -5.61 2.83 -1.04
CA GLY A 68 -6.43 3.58 -0.10
C GLY A 68 -7.60 2.78 0.47
N ARG A 69 -8.24 1.92 -0.33
CA ARG A 69 -9.29 1.00 0.15
C ARG A 69 -8.70 -0.07 1.06
N MET A 70 -7.59 -0.69 0.68
CA MET A 70 -6.88 -1.65 1.52
C MET A 70 -6.50 -1.05 2.89
N ALA A 71 -6.08 0.22 2.91
CA ALA A 71 -5.81 0.95 4.14
C ALA A 71 -7.06 1.14 5.02
N ASP A 72 -8.21 1.43 4.41
CA ASP A 72 -9.48 1.65 5.12
C ASP A 72 -10.00 0.33 5.74
N GLU A 73 -9.98 -0.75 4.95
CA GLU A 73 -10.30 -2.11 5.37
C GLU A 73 -9.42 -2.55 6.55
N LEU A 74 -8.11 -2.32 6.45
CA LEU A 74 -7.14 -2.69 7.47
C LEU A 74 -7.34 -1.96 8.79
N LEU A 75 -7.72 -0.68 8.72
CA LEU A 75 -8.04 0.11 9.91
C LEU A 75 -9.41 -0.26 10.51
N GLY A 76 -10.17 -1.17 9.88
CA GLY A 76 -11.54 -1.47 10.27
C GLY A 76 -12.45 -0.25 10.15
N VAL A 77 -12.07 0.72 9.31
CA VAL A 77 -12.99 1.77 8.90
C VAL A 77 -13.96 1.05 8.00
N ALA A 78 -15.12 0.69 8.55
CA ALA A 78 -16.21 0.18 7.75
C ALA A 78 -16.44 1.22 6.66
N THR A 79 -16.12 0.88 5.40
CA THR A 79 -16.79 1.56 4.31
C THR A 79 -18.25 1.18 4.50
N ASP A 80 -19.03 2.08 5.09
CA ASP A 80 -20.47 1.96 5.18
C ASP A 80 -20.97 2.03 3.73
N GLY A 81 -20.92 0.88 3.05
CA GLY A 81 -21.68 0.60 1.84
C GLY A 81 -23.09 0.19 2.24
N GLY A 82 -23.71 0.98 3.12
CA GLY A 82 -25.15 1.04 3.25
C GLY A 82 -25.70 1.81 2.05
N GLU A 83 -26.10 1.04 1.03
CA GLU A 83 -27.27 1.17 0.13
C GLU A 83 -27.01 0.62 -1.28
#